data_AF-A0A1H6JJ56-F1
#
_entry.id   AF-A0A1H6JJ56-F1
#
_cell.length_a   1.000
_cell.length_b   1.000
_cell.length_c   1.000
_cell.angle_alpha   90.00
_cell.angle_beta   90.00
_cell.angle_gamma   90.00
#
_symmetry.space_group_name_H-M   'P 1'
#
loop_
_entity.id
_entity.type
_entity.pdbx_description
1 polymer ?
#
loop_
_entity_poly.entity_id
_entity_poly.type
_entity_poly.pdbx_seq_one_letter_code
_entity_poly.pdbx_strand_id
1 'polypeptide(L)'
;MLTTAEEDRFEAVLPESVDVSYDANQHTYELTVFWGGGNATQDYPIVILEWDAQNQPQTQRQPVDDVHRIDNPIDEPGGAEIRTSEVADELSITVAVKAVRGTDGVPPQTRCKQLVRRLWRFLDDGIDLNSEGPNGERPMRVEIASNPSPGRVDDTYRIEWSVQFHHAERYTEEFDTTESAEYAADQTDN
;
A
#
# COMPACT_ATOMS: atom_id res chain seq x y z
N MET A 1 -6.70 3.82 4.31
CA MET A 1 -5.44 4.57 4.35
C MET A 1 -4.46 3.82 5.22
N LEU A 2 -3.28 3.53 4.67
CA LEU A 2 -2.18 2.95 5.42
C LEU A 2 -1.75 3.85 6.59
N THR A 3 -1.39 3.20 7.69
CA THR A 3 -0.79 3.81 8.86
C THR A 3 0.72 3.99 8.66
N THR A 4 1.35 4.86 9.44
CA THR A 4 2.81 5.03 9.40
C THR A 4 3.58 3.73 9.64
N ALA A 5 3.07 2.84 10.50
CA ALA A 5 3.70 1.53 10.72
C ALA A 5 3.61 0.63 9.48
N GLU A 6 2.52 0.73 8.70
CA GLU A 6 2.37 0.01 7.44
C GLU A 6 3.24 0.61 6.32
N GLU A 7 3.42 1.93 6.31
CA GLU A 7 4.38 2.62 5.44
C GLU A 7 5.82 2.16 5.74
N ASP A 8 6.22 2.16 7.02
CA ASP A 8 7.54 1.70 7.47
C ASP A 8 7.76 0.21 7.14
N ARG A 9 6.71 -0.62 7.28
CA ARG A 9 6.75 -2.04 6.93
C ARG A 9 6.95 -2.23 5.43
N PHE A 10 6.28 -1.44 4.60
CA PHE A 10 6.47 -1.48 3.15
C PHE A 10 7.89 -1.01 2.76
N GLU A 11 8.37 0.07 3.36
CA GLU A 11 9.72 0.57 3.11
C GLU A 11 10.80 -0.46 3.50
N ALA A 12 10.64 -1.11 4.65
CA ALA A 12 11.59 -2.09 5.17
C ALA A 12 11.70 -3.37 4.32
N VAL A 13 10.70 -3.69 3.49
CA VAL A 13 10.78 -4.84 2.57
C VAL A 13 11.41 -4.47 1.23
N LEU A 14 11.52 -3.19 0.88
CA LEU A 14 12.16 -2.79 -0.37
C LEU A 14 13.66 -3.16 -0.34
N PRO A 15 14.23 -3.57 -1.48
CA PRO A 15 15.65 -3.88 -1.53
C PRO A 15 16.48 -2.61 -1.31
N GLU A 16 17.36 -2.64 -0.32
CA GLU A 16 18.30 -1.53 -0.01
C GLU A 16 19.34 -1.34 -1.11
N SER A 17 19.65 -2.39 -1.88
CA SER A 17 20.59 -2.31 -2.98
C SER A 17 20.17 -3.17 -4.17
N VAL A 18 20.55 -2.73 -5.36
CA VAL A 18 20.23 -3.42 -6.61
C VAL A 18 21.45 -3.52 -7.51
N ASP A 19 21.65 -4.73 -8.03
CA ASP A 19 22.70 -5.02 -8.99
C ASP A 19 22.27 -4.75 -10.43
N VAL A 20 23.09 -3.97 -11.12
CA VAL A 20 22.94 -3.58 -12.51
C VAL A 20 24.10 -4.13 -13.32
N SER A 21 23.79 -5.00 -14.28
CA SER A 21 24.78 -5.53 -15.21
C SER A 21 24.92 -4.63 -16.44
N TYR A 22 26.14 -4.21 -16.75
CA TYR A 22 26.47 -3.42 -17.94
C TYR A 22 27.88 -3.76 -18.46
N ASP A 23 28.00 -3.99 -19.76
CA ASP A 23 29.27 -4.27 -20.44
C ASP A 23 30.13 -5.35 -19.74
N ALA A 24 29.51 -6.52 -19.48
CA ALA A 24 30.07 -7.65 -18.74
C ALA A 24 30.46 -7.40 -17.26
N ASN A 25 30.25 -6.18 -16.75
CA ASN A 25 30.48 -5.82 -15.35
C ASN A 25 29.16 -5.77 -14.57
N GLN A 26 29.25 -5.91 -13.26
CA GLN A 26 28.15 -5.76 -12.32
C GLN A 26 28.43 -4.57 -11.41
N HIS A 27 27.45 -3.67 -11.30
CA HIS A 27 27.50 -2.48 -10.47
C HIS A 27 26.38 -2.57 -9.44
N THR A 28 26.73 -2.52 -8.16
CA THR A 28 25.76 -2.46 -7.06
C THR A 28 25.46 -1.00 -6.76
N TYR A 29 24.18 -0.65 -6.75
CA TYR A 29 23.73 0.67 -6.33
C TYR A 29 22.91 0.54 -5.06
N GLU A 30 23.25 1.34 -4.06
CA GLU A 30 22.36 1.54 -2.91
C GLU A 30 21.19 2.43 -3.32
N LEU A 31 20.01 2.07 -2.82
CA LEU A 31 18.76 2.77 -3.07
C LEU A 31 18.37 3.52 -1.82
N THR A 32 18.32 4.84 -1.95
CA THR A 32 17.68 5.68 -0.95
C THR A 32 16.19 5.72 -1.25
N VAL A 33 15.36 5.26 -0.32
CA VAL A 33 13.89 5.38 -0.42
C VAL A 33 13.46 6.67 0.26
N PHE A 34 12.43 7.32 -0.29
CA PHE A 34 11.95 8.60 0.18
C PHE A 34 10.45 8.76 -0.08
N TRP A 35 9.71 9.19 0.94
CA TRP A 35 8.30 9.57 0.83
C TRP A 35 8.15 11.03 0.40
N GLY A 36 7.29 11.27 -0.61
CA GLY A 36 6.96 12.59 -1.13
C GLY A 36 6.57 13.58 -0.02
N GLY A 37 7.15 14.79 -0.06
CA GLY A 37 6.91 15.84 0.95
C GLY A 37 7.97 15.97 2.04
N GLY A 38 8.93 15.04 2.15
CA GLY A 38 10.09 15.16 3.02
C GLY A 38 11.22 16.06 2.49
N ASN A 39 12.27 16.26 3.29
CA ASN A 39 13.49 16.93 2.85
C ASN A 39 14.48 15.91 2.29
N ALA A 40 14.53 15.75 0.97
CA ALA A 40 15.51 14.86 0.33
C ALA A 40 16.92 15.47 0.36
N THR A 41 17.91 14.70 0.82
CA THR A 41 19.30 14.90 0.45
C THR A 41 19.52 14.19 -0.90
N GLN A 42 19.94 14.92 -1.92
CA GLN A 42 19.99 14.43 -3.32
C GLN A 42 21.19 13.49 -3.58
N ASP A 43 21.15 12.29 -2.99
CA ASP A 43 22.05 11.20 -3.36
C ASP A 43 21.31 10.23 -4.29
N TYR A 44 21.77 10.17 -5.53
CA TYR A 44 21.20 9.32 -6.58
C TYR A 44 21.98 8.00 -6.70
N PRO A 45 21.32 6.87 -6.99
CA PRO A 45 19.90 6.74 -7.35
C PRO A 45 18.95 6.83 -6.14
N ILE A 46 17.74 7.34 -6.37
CA ILE A 46 16.69 7.50 -5.35
C ILE A 46 15.37 6.88 -5.83
N VAL A 47 14.62 6.29 -4.91
CA VAL A 47 13.24 5.81 -5.08
C VAL A 47 12.32 6.77 -4.33
N ILE A 48 11.37 7.37 -5.04
CA ILE A 48 10.39 8.30 -4.50
C ILE A 48 9.04 7.59 -4.45
N LEU A 49 8.40 7.62 -3.28
CA LEU A 49 7.08 7.05 -3.02
C LEU A 49 6.10 8.20 -2.81
N GLU A 50 5.04 8.28 -3.59
CA GLU A 50 4.04 9.35 -3.50
C GLU A 50 2.62 8.76 -3.60
N TRP A 51 1.75 9.17 -2.68
CA TRP A 51 0.36 8.71 -2.67
C TRP A 51 -0.46 9.43 -3.74
N ASP A 52 -1.02 8.68 -4.68
CA ASP A 52 -1.95 9.22 -5.68
C ASP A 52 -3.38 9.24 -5.17
N ALA A 53 -3.78 8.18 -4.48
CA ALA A 53 -5.11 8.04 -3.89
C ALA A 53 -5.04 7.17 -2.64
N GLN A 54 -5.89 7.47 -1.67
CA GLN A 54 -6.01 6.69 -0.45
C GLN A 54 -7.48 6.44 -0.11
N ASN A 55 -7.70 5.35 0.60
CA ASN A 55 -8.95 4.80 1.08
C ASN A 55 -10.04 4.68 0.00
N GLN A 56 -9.67 4.14 -1.18
CA GLN A 56 -10.60 3.97 -2.29
C GLN A 56 -11.46 2.71 -2.09
N PRO A 57 -12.80 2.81 -2.02
CA PRO A 57 -13.65 1.65 -1.80
C PRO A 57 -13.59 0.63 -2.95
N GLN A 58 -13.38 -0.64 -2.64
CA GLN A 58 -13.38 -1.73 -3.62
C GLN A 58 -14.78 -2.31 -3.82
N THR A 59 -15.67 -1.57 -4.47
CA THR A 59 -17.10 -1.94 -4.62
C THR A 59 -17.35 -3.30 -5.28
N GLN A 60 -16.36 -3.84 -6.01
CA GLN A 60 -16.45 -5.16 -6.67
C GLN A 60 -15.85 -6.31 -5.87
N ARG A 61 -15.18 -6.04 -4.74
CA ARG A 61 -14.46 -7.02 -3.92
C ARG A 61 -14.86 -6.96 -2.44
N GLN A 62 -16.10 -6.57 -2.13
CA GLN A 62 -16.55 -6.56 -0.73
C GLN A 62 -16.75 -7.99 -0.20
N PRO A 63 -16.52 -8.21 1.11
CA PRO A 63 -16.96 -9.42 1.79
C PRO A 63 -18.45 -9.71 1.57
N VAL A 64 -18.86 -10.97 1.70
CA VAL A 64 -20.28 -11.31 1.76
C VAL A 64 -20.75 -11.08 3.19
N ASP A 65 -21.85 -10.33 3.34
CA ASP A 65 -22.47 -9.90 4.60
C ASP A 65 -21.70 -8.85 5.44
N ASP A 66 -20.45 -8.50 5.09
CA ASP A 66 -19.59 -7.44 5.69
C ASP A 66 -19.43 -7.44 7.22
N VAL A 67 -20.10 -8.33 7.96
CA VAL A 67 -20.04 -8.44 9.43
C VAL A 67 -18.85 -9.30 9.84
N HIS A 68 -17.87 -8.68 10.48
CA HIS A 68 -16.70 -9.35 11.05
C HIS A 68 -16.96 -9.89 12.45
N ARG A 69 -17.66 -9.11 13.28
CA ARG A 69 -18.00 -9.48 14.66
C ARG A 69 -19.26 -8.74 15.09
N ILE A 70 -20.13 -9.42 15.84
CA ILE A 70 -21.23 -8.78 16.56
C ILE A 70 -20.86 -8.80 18.04
N ASP A 71 -20.80 -7.64 18.65
CA ASP A 71 -20.65 -7.45 20.09
C ASP A 71 -22.01 -7.06 20.65
N ASN A 72 -22.62 -7.93 21.44
CA ASN A 72 -23.95 -7.69 22.01
C ASN A 72 -23.89 -7.97 23.53
N PRO A 73 -23.51 -6.95 24.34
CA PRO A 73 -23.44 -7.09 25.78
C PRO A 73 -24.82 -7.45 26.35
N ILE A 74 -24.87 -8.46 27.21
CA ILE A 74 -26.14 -8.95 27.79
C ILE A 74 -26.78 -7.92 28.75
N ASP A 75 -25.98 -6.99 29.28
CA ASP A 75 -26.36 -6.07 30.35
C ASP A 75 -26.43 -4.58 29.94
N GLU A 76 -26.22 -4.25 28.66
CA GLU A 76 -26.31 -2.87 28.14
C GLU A 76 -27.32 -2.79 26.97
N PRO A 77 -28.20 -1.77 26.92
CA PRO A 77 -29.05 -1.55 25.76
C PRO A 77 -28.17 -1.08 24.59
N GLY A 78 -28.12 -1.89 23.54
CA GLY A 78 -27.36 -1.62 22.31
C GLY A 78 -26.40 -2.75 21.94
N GLY A 79 -26.06 -2.82 20.66
CA GLY A 79 -25.08 -3.76 20.12
C GLY A 79 -24.16 -3.04 19.14
N ALA A 80 -22.95 -3.57 18.96
CA ALA A 80 -21.97 -3.05 18.01
C ALA A 80 -21.63 -4.13 16.98
N GLU A 81 -21.85 -3.87 15.70
CA GLU A 81 -21.31 -4.70 14.63
C GLU A 81 -19.98 -4.11 14.17
N ILE A 82 -18.91 -4.89 14.25
CA ILE A 82 -17.67 -4.59 13.55
C ILE A 82 -17.86 -5.05 12.12
N ARG A 83 -17.93 -4.09 11.20
CA ARG A 83 -17.98 -4.36 9.76
C ARG A 83 -16.60 -4.28 9.14
N THR A 84 -16.41 -5.00 8.04
CA THR A 84 -15.19 -4.98 7.24
C THR A 84 -15.51 -4.51 5.83
N SER A 85 -14.73 -3.57 5.34
CA SER A 85 -14.77 -3.13 3.96
C SER A 85 -13.40 -3.29 3.31
N GLU A 86 -13.38 -3.82 2.09
CA GLU A 86 -12.16 -3.85 1.27
C GLU A 86 -11.92 -2.49 0.63
N VAL A 87 -10.70 -1.99 0.77
CA VAL A 87 -10.26 -0.69 0.25
C VAL A 87 -8.93 -0.83 -0.49
N ALA A 88 -8.59 0.14 -1.32
CA ALA A 88 -7.29 0.24 -1.95
C ALA A 88 -6.67 1.63 -1.81
N ASP A 89 -5.36 1.64 -1.63
CA ASP A 89 -4.52 2.84 -1.73
C ASP A 89 -3.65 2.71 -2.99
N GLU A 90 -3.47 3.80 -3.73
CA GLU A 90 -2.65 3.85 -4.94
C GLU A 90 -1.39 4.70 -4.68
N LEU A 91 -0.23 4.10 -4.92
CA LEU A 91 1.08 4.68 -4.70
C LEU A 91 1.84 4.76 -6.02
N SER A 92 2.29 5.96 -6.38
CA SER A 92 3.28 6.16 -7.42
C SER A 92 4.70 5.94 -6.89
N ILE A 93 5.47 5.16 -7.64
CA ILE A 93 6.86 4.83 -7.38
C ILE A 93 7.69 5.39 -8.53
N THR A 94 8.60 6.31 -8.22
CA THR A 94 9.52 6.91 -9.17
C THR A 94 10.96 6.56 -8.85
N VAL A 95 11.66 5.93 -9.78
CA VAL A 95 13.12 5.77 -9.71
C VAL A 95 13.79 6.89 -10.48
N ALA A 96 14.60 7.69 -9.80
CA ALA A 96 15.35 8.77 -10.40
C ALA A 96 16.86 8.52 -10.34
N VAL A 97 17.56 8.87 -11.42
CA VAL A 97 19.03 8.86 -11.51
C VAL A 97 19.52 10.17 -12.13
N LYS A 98 20.76 10.58 -11.82
CA LYS A 98 21.40 11.71 -12.52
C LYS A 98 21.45 11.45 -14.03
N ALA A 99 21.12 12.47 -14.83
CA ALA A 99 21.10 12.42 -16.29
C ALA A 99 22.51 12.47 -16.91
N VAL A 100 23.56 12.42 -16.10
CA VAL A 100 24.97 12.32 -16.52
C VAL A 100 25.49 10.91 -16.32
N ARG A 101 26.44 10.51 -17.17
CA ARG A 101 27.14 9.22 -17.01
C ARG A 101 27.90 9.24 -15.68
N GLY A 102 27.69 8.22 -14.85
CA GLY A 102 28.47 8.06 -13.62
C GLY A 102 29.93 7.73 -13.90
N THR A 103 30.74 7.73 -12.83
CA THR A 103 32.15 7.29 -12.86
C THR A 103 32.30 5.82 -13.25
N ASP A 104 31.24 5.04 -13.05
CA ASP A 104 31.08 3.64 -13.47
C ASP A 104 30.91 3.44 -14.99
N GLY A 105 30.70 4.51 -15.77
CA GLY A 105 30.47 4.42 -17.20
C GLY A 105 29.08 3.87 -17.59
N VAL A 106 28.17 3.63 -16.65
CA VAL A 106 26.82 3.13 -16.97
C VAL A 106 25.94 4.28 -17.45
N PRO A 107 25.35 4.22 -18.67
CA PRO A 107 24.43 5.26 -19.15
C PRO A 107 23.22 5.44 -18.21
N PRO A 108 22.77 6.67 -17.96
CA PRO A 108 21.63 6.94 -17.06
C PRO A 108 20.37 6.13 -17.38
N GLN A 109 20.05 6.03 -18.68
CA GLN A 109 18.88 5.29 -19.15
C GLN A 109 19.00 3.80 -18.84
N THR A 110 20.17 3.22 -19.04
CA THR A 110 20.42 1.80 -18.73
C THR A 110 20.35 1.57 -17.24
N ARG A 111 20.99 2.44 -16.44
CA ARG A 111 20.95 2.37 -14.97
C ARG A 111 19.52 2.38 -14.45
N CYS A 112 18.76 3.42 -14.79
CA CYS A 112 17.38 3.58 -14.33
C CYS A 112 16.49 2.42 -14.80
N LYS A 113 16.57 1.99 -16.07
CA LYS A 113 15.77 0.85 -16.56
C LYS A 113 16.06 -0.45 -15.82
N GLN A 114 17.33 -0.72 -15.49
CA GLN A 114 17.71 -1.92 -14.75
C GLN A 114 17.26 -1.85 -13.29
N LEU A 115 17.40 -0.69 -12.64
CA LEU A 115 16.87 -0.45 -11.29
C LEU A 115 15.35 -0.66 -11.24
N VAL A 116 14.61 -0.02 -12.15
CA VAL A 116 13.15 -0.20 -12.26
C VAL A 116 12.78 -1.64 -12.52
N ARG A 117 13.44 -2.32 -13.46
CA ARG A 117 13.11 -3.71 -13.77
C ARG A 117 13.26 -4.62 -12.54
N ARG A 118 14.25 -4.36 -11.69
CA ARG A 118 14.49 -5.15 -10.47
C ARG A 118 13.45 -4.85 -9.40
N LEU A 119 13.19 -3.57 -9.14
CA LEU A 119 12.16 -3.14 -8.19
C LEU A 119 10.75 -3.57 -8.62
N TRP A 120 10.39 -3.36 -9.88
CA TRP A 120 9.11 -3.77 -10.42
C TRP A 120 8.87 -5.27 -10.28
N ARG A 121 9.87 -6.11 -10.61
CA ARG A 121 9.78 -7.57 -10.41
C ARG A 121 9.69 -7.97 -8.94
N PHE A 122 10.40 -7.25 -8.08
CA PHE A 122 10.30 -7.48 -6.64
C PHE A 122 8.88 -7.19 -6.13
N LEU A 123 8.25 -6.12 -6.62
CA LEU A 123 6.88 -5.77 -6.24
C LEU A 123 5.82 -6.69 -6.86
N ASP A 124 6.07 -7.23 -8.05
CA ASP A 124 5.14 -8.13 -8.74
C ASP A 124 5.13 -9.53 -8.12
N ASP A 125 6.31 -10.09 -7.84
CA ASP A 125 6.46 -11.50 -7.44
C ASP A 125 7.18 -11.73 -6.11
N GLY A 126 7.93 -10.75 -5.61
CA GLY A 126 8.89 -10.92 -4.51
C GLY A 126 8.44 -10.39 -3.16
N ILE A 127 7.39 -9.57 -3.13
CA ILE A 127 6.91 -8.91 -1.92
C ILE A 127 5.90 -9.80 -1.17
N ASP A 128 6.12 -9.97 0.13
CA ASP A 128 5.19 -10.70 0.99
C ASP A 128 4.72 -9.83 2.16
N LEU A 129 3.56 -9.20 1.96
CA LEU A 129 2.85 -8.41 2.97
C LEU A 129 1.47 -9.01 3.29
N ASN A 130 1.20 -10.25 2.83
CA ASN A 130 -0.12 -10.87 2.89
C ASN A 130 -0.52 -11.40 4.28
N SER A 131 0.32 -11.17 5.29
CA SER A 131 0.12 -11.56 6.68
C SER A 131 0.07 -10.34 7.60
N GLU A 132 -0.52 -10.52 8.78
CA GLU A 132 -0.49 -9.49 9.83
C GLU A 132 0.97 -9.20 10.22
N GLY A 133 1.29 -7.92 10.35
CA GLY A 133 2.63 -7.50 10.72
C GLY A 133 2.91 -7.68 12.22
N PRO A 134 4.19 -7.56 12.63
CA PRO A 134 4.61 -7.82 14.01
C PRO A 134 4.01 -6.85 15.04
N ASN A 135 3.50 -5.69 14.60
CA ASN A 135 2.91 -4.66 15.46
C ASN A 135 1.39 -4.50 15.21
N GLY A 136 0.74 -5.51 14.61
CA GLY A 136 -0.68 -5.46 14.27
C GLY A 136 -1.00 -4.72 12.97
N GLU A 137 0.02 -4.49 12.12
CA GLU A 137 -0.17 -3.97 10.77
C GLU A 137 -1.07 -4.91 9.96
N ARG A 138 -1.97 -4.36 9.16
CA ARG A 138 -2.91 -5.18 8.39
C ARG A 138 -2.15 -6.00 7.32
N PRO A 139 -2.69 -7.18 6.96
CA PRO A 139 -2.32 -7.83 5.70
C PRO A 139 -2.58 -6.88 4.53
N MET A 140 -1.59 -6.74 3.66
CA MET A 140 -1.64 -5.90 2.45
C MET A 140 -1.27 -6.74 1.24
N ARG A 141 -2.12 -6.72 0.22
CA ARG A 141 -1.81 -7.28 -1.09
C ARG A 141 -1.40 -6.15 -2.03
N VAL A 142 -0.23 -6.29 -2.64
CA VAL A 142 0.30 -5.32 -3.60
C VAL A 142 0.00 -5.80 -5.03
N GLU A 143 -0.53 -4.93 -5.87
CA GLU A 143 -0.76 -5.18 -7.30
C GLU A 143 -0.10 -4.08 -8.14
N ILE A 144 0.51 -4.43 -9.27
CA ILE A 144 0.99 -3.44 -10.24
C ILE A 144 -0.22 -2.80 -10.93
N ALA A 145 -0.38 -1.48 -10.76
CA ALA A 145 -1.50 -0.73 -11.33
C ALA A 145 -1.16 -0.13 -12.70
N SER A 146 0.11 0.23 -12.94
CA SER A 146 0.55 0.80 -14.22
C SER A 146 1.91 0.28 -14.69
N ASN A 147 2.14 0.40 -16.00
CA ASN A 147 3.42 0.03 -16.60
C ASN A 147 4.45 1.16 -16.41
N PRO A 148 5.75 0.83 -16.23
CA PRO A 148 6.80 1.83 -16.11
C PRO A 148 6.86 2.79 -17.30
N SER A 149 6.73 4.08 -17.01
CA SER A 149 6.74 5.18 -17.98
C SER A 149 7.97 6.07 -17.78
N PRO A 150 8.79 6.30 -18.82
CA PRO A 150 9.96 7.16 -18.71
C PRO A 150 9.57 8.65 -18.69
N GLY A 151 10.17 9.38 -17.76
CA GLY A 151 10.11 10.83 -17.63
C GLY A 151 11.49 11.48 -17.62
N ARG A 152 11.55 12.76 -17.95
CA ARG A 152 12.73 13.62 -17.72
C ARG A 152 12.31 14.87 -16.98
N VAL A 153 13.01 15.15 -15.90
CA VAL A 153 12.82 16.35 -15.09
C VAL A 153 14.21 16.89 -14.77
N ASP A 154 14.49 18.10 -15.23
CA ASP A 154 15.78 18.78 -15.04
C ASP A 154 16.98 17.89 -15.41
N ASP A 155 17.90 17.72 -14.47
CA ASP A 155 19.12 16.92 -14.60
C ASP A 155 18.93 15.44 -14.20
N THR A 156 17.69 14.94 -14.27
CA THR A 156 17.38 13.55 -13.90
C THR A 156 16.68 12.78 -15.01
N TYR A 157 17.01 11.50 -15.10
CA TYR A 157 16.23 10.53 -15.84
C TYR A 157 15.39 9.74 -14.85
N ARG A 158 14.08 9.71 -15.09
CA ARG A 158 13.09 9.11 -14.18
C ARG A 158 12.30 8.04 -14.91
N ILE A 159 11.87 7.03 -14.17
CA ILE A 159 10.84 6.11 -14.63
C ILE A 159 9.87 5.92 -13.47
N GLU A 160 8.59 6.03 -13.77
CA GLU A 160 7.49 6.04 -12.81
C GLU A 160 6.48 4.95 -13.15
N TRP A 161 5.90 4.33 -12.13
CA TRP A 161 4.76 3.43 -12.23
C TRP A 161 3.97 3.46 -10.93
N SER A 162 2.79 2.88 -10.94
CA SER A 162 1.85 2.89 -9.80
C SER A 162 1.60 1.47 -9.32
N VAL A 163 1.40 1.33 -8.02
CA VAL A 163 0.99 0.08 -7.36
C VAL A 163 -0.26 0.33 -6.51
N GLN A 164 -1.07 -0.70 -6.34
CA GLN A 164 -2.25 -0.68 -5.48
C GLN A 164 -2.05 -1.58 -4.27
N PHE A 165 -2.35 -1.04 -3.08
CA PHE A 165 -2.37 -1.76 -1.81
C PHE A 165 -3.80 -2.07 -1.42
N HIS A 166 -4.19 -3.34 -1.56
CA HIS A 166 -5.48 -3.83 -1.10
C HIS A 166 -5.39 -4.25 0.37
N HIS A 167 -6.31 -3.75 1.18
CA HIS A 167 -6.40 -4.08 2.59
C HIS A 167 -7.83 -3.95 3.11
N ALA A 168 -8.12 -4.66 4.19
CA ALA A 168 -9.39 -4.62 4.88
C ALA A 168 -9.40 -3.49 5.94
N GLU A 169 -10.35 -2.56 5.83
CA GLU A 169 -10.68 -1.63 6.91
C GLU A 169 -11.81 -2.18 7.77
N ARG A 170 -11.68 -2.04 9.09
CA ARG A 170 -12.72 -2.42 10.05
C ARG A 170 -13.28 -1.16 10.68
N TYR A 171 -14.61 -1.05 10.73
CA TYR A 171 -15.30 0.03 11.41
C TYR A 171 -16.41 -0.53 12.29
N THR A 172 -16.74 0.19 13.35
CA THR A 172 -17.79 -0.21 14.29
C THR A 172 -19.06 0.54 13.94
N GLU A 173 -20.16 -0.19 13.78
CA GLU A 173 -21.51 0.31 13.62
C GLU A 173 -22.30 0.00 14.89
N GLU A 174 -22.71 1.03 15.60
CA GLU A 174 -23.49 0.91 16.83
C GLU A 174 -24.99 0.94 16.51
N PHE A 175 -25.76 0.06 17.14
CA PHE A 175 -27.21 -0.01 17.04
C PHE A 175 -27.82 0.17 18.42
N ASP A 176 -28.80 1.06 18.52
CA ASP A 176 -29.70 1.09 19.67
C ASP A 176 -30.66 -0.10 19.58
N THR A 177 -30.71 -0.94 20.61
CA THR A 177 -31.85 -1.85 20.78
C THR A 177 -33.06 -1.00 21.16
N THR A 178 -33.93 -0.67 20.21
CA THR A 178 -35.21 -0.03 20.54
C THR A 178 -35.97 -0.89 21.55
N GLU A 179 -36.28 -0.32 22.72
CA GLU A 179 -37.15 -0.91 23.74
C GLU A 179 -38.45 -1.46 23.12
N SER A 180 -38.76 -2.71 23.46
CA SER A 180 -40.11 -3.25 23.61
C SER A 180 -41.06 -3.17 22.41
N ALA A 181 -41.06 -4.20 21.57
CA ALA A 181 -42.32 -4.65 20.98
C ALA A 181 -43.16 -5.33 22.10
N GLU A 182 -43.85 -4.54 22.92
CA GLU A 182 -44.99 -5.01 23.70
C GLU A 182 -46.03 -5.57 22.70
N TYR A 183 -46.00 -6.88 22.46
CA TYR A 183 -47.20 -7.56 22.01
C TYR A 183 -48.19 -7.53 23.17
N ALA A 184 -49.08 -6.53 23.16
CA ALA A 184 -50.35 -6.64 23.85
C ALA A 184 -51.13 -7.80 23.22
N ALA A 185 -50.88 -9.02 23.71
CA ALA A 185 -51.77 -10.14 23.49
C ALA A 185 -53.05 -9.82 24.29
N ASP A 186 -54.01 -9.22 23.61
CA ASP A 186 -55.34 -8.98 24.15
C ASP A 186 -55.95 -10.35 24.49
N GLN A 187 -55.95 -10.67 25.78
CA GLN A 187 -56.45 -11.90 26.34
C GLN A 187 -57.97 -11.84 26.23
N THR A 188 -58.53 -12.47 25.20
CA THR A 188 -59.98 -12.68 25.09
C THR A 188 -60.35 -13.83 26.02
N ASP A 189 -60.74 -13.49 27.25
CA ASP A 189 -61.43 -14.42 28.15
C ASP A 189 -62.90 -14.57 27.73
N ASN A 190 -63.38 -15.82 27.83
CA ASN A 190 -64.72 -16.35 27.49
C ASN A 190 -65.93 -15.52 27.95
#